data_AF-A0A1W2GPM7-F1
#
_entry.id   AF-A0A1W2GPM7-F1
#
_cell.length_a   1.000
_cell.length_b   1.000
_cell.length_c   1.000
_cell.angle_alpha   90.00
_cell.angle_beta   90.00
_cell.angle_gamma   90.00
#
_symmetry.space_group_name_H-M   'P 1'
#
loop_
_entity.id
_entity.type
_entity.pdbx_description
1 polymer ?
#
loop_
_entity_poly.entity_id
_entity_poly.type
_entity_poly.pdbx_seq_one_letter_code
_entity_poly.pdbx_strand_id
1 'polypeptide(L)'
;MKDIMSKYAFEVIVIFIGITSSFLFEEWRQNQEKDDKTIEIMQSMVIELERNHEFILEVDISYLEIDSAIQKFLYSGEIQREEVIDLSYDLMENISNYRLKSISSFIHGFSSADHLLILNRNKKILQYLSYMESLLAEHEIYTNDIGEYSTSNLWPIMCNYGLVDELIYDYEELEKLNYAPLVAKKFDDITSDQKLINHLKWSQLKTRRLMEINQAIHRQIKYTIRELNKAIEKG
;
A
#
# COMPACT_ATOMS: atom_id res chain seq x y z
N MET A 1 34.79 70.95 -14.85
CA MET A 1 34.34 69.82 -15.70
C MET A 1 34.67 68.45 -15.11
N LYS A 2 35.91 68.20 -14.63
CA LYS A 2 36.27 66.92 -13.99
C LYS A 2 35.39 66.53 -12.79
N ASP A 3 35.04 67.47 -11.91
CA ASP A 3 34.21 67.18 -10.72
C ASP A 3 32.73 66.89 -11.05
N ILE A 4 32.22 67.46 -12.13
CA ILE A 4 30.85 67.20 -12.60
C ILE A 4 30.79 65.79 -13.18
N MET A 5 31.80 65.42 -13.98
CA MET A 5 31.90 64.08 -14.55
C MET A 5 32.08 62.98 -13.49
N SER A 6 32.88 63.22 -12.44
CA SER A 6 33.06 62.23 -11.37
C SER A 6 31.77 62.04 -10.55
N LYS A 7 31.01 63.12 -10.33
CA LYS A 7 29.71 63.07 -9.65
C LYS A 7 28.67 62.26 -10.45
N TYR A 8 28.57 62.50 -11.77
CA TYR A 8 27.71 61.70 -12.65
C TYR A 8 28.16 60.24 -12.74
N ALA A 9 29.47 59.97 -12.82
CA ALA A 9 29.98 58.61 -12.84
C ALA A 9 29.67 57.85 -11.53
N PHE A 10 29.80 58.53 -10.39
CA PHE A 10 29.42 57.97 -9.09
C PHE A 10 27.92 57.67 -9.00
N GLU A 11 27.08 58.59 -9.47
CA GLU A 11 25.63 58.44 -9.48
C GLU A 11 25.19 57.25 -10.36
N VAL A 12 25.80 57.10 -11.53
CA VAL A 12 25.58 55.93 -12.42
C VAL A 12 26.01 54.63 -11.76
N ILE A 13 27.17 54.60 -11.07
CA ILE A 13 27.64 53.42 -10.34
C ILE A 13 26.68 53.04 -9.21
N VAL A 14 26.18 54.01 -8.44
CA VAL A 14 25.21 53.78 -7.36
C VAL A 14 23.90 53.23 -7.90
N ILE A 15 23.38 53.78 -9.00
CA ILE A 15 22.17 53.28 -9.67
C ILE A 15 22.40 51.83 -10.15
N PHE A 16 23.55 51.54 -10.76
CA PHE A 16 23.88 50.21 -11.25
C PHE A 16 23.97 49.18 -10.11
N ILE A 17 24.62 49.53 -8.99
CA ILE A 17 24.66 48.68 -7.79
C ILE A 17 23.27 48.44 -7.23
N GLY A 18 22.41 49.47 -7.19
CA GLY A 18 21.02 49.35 -6.72
C GLY A 18 20.20 48.38 -7.56
N ILE A 19 20.29 48.49 -8.89
CA ILE A 19 19.60 47.59 -9.84
C ILE A 19 20.13 46.16 -9.70
N THR A 20 21.45 45.97 -9.68
CA THR A 20 22.06 44.64 -9.59
C THR A 20 21.71 43.95 -8.27
N SER A 21 21.70 44.70 -7.16
CA SER A 21 21.28 44.19 -5.85
C SER A 21 19.80 43.82 -5.84
N SER A 22 18.94 44.63 -6.49
CA SER A 22 17.51 44.32 -6.62
C SER A 22 17.26 43.00 -7.35
N PHE A 23 18.01 42.69 -8.42
CA PHE A 23 17.90 41.42 -9.12
C PHE A 23 18.37 40.23 -8.27
N LEU A 24 19.48 40.38 -7.53
CA LEU A 24 19.97 39.36 -6.61
C LEU A 24 18.98 39.09 -5.47
N PHE A 25 18.33 40.13 -4.94
CA PHE A 25 17.30 39.98 -3.90
C PHE A 25 16.03 39.30 -4.42
N GLU A 26 15.59 39.62 -5.64
CA GLU A 26 14.43 38.97 -6.26
C GLU A 26 14.71 37.49 -6.52
N GLU A 27 15.88 37.15 -7.04
CA GLU A 27 16.32 35.77 -7.24
C GLU A 27 16.42 35.00 -5.91
N TRP A 28 16.96 35.64 -4.87
CA TRP A 28 17.02 35.08 -3.52
C TRP A 28 15.62 34.81 -2.95
N ARG A 29 14.68 35.76 -3.07
CA ARG A 29 13.29 35.58 -2.60
C ARG A 29 12.59 34.44 -3.34
N GLN A 30 12.73 34.37 -4.67
CA GLN A 30 12.15 33.29 -5.46
C GLN A 30 12.75 31.92 -5.12
N ASN A 31 14.02 31.87 -4.72
CA ASN A 31 14.64 30.63 -4.26
C ASN A 31 14.12 30.22 -2.87
N GLN A 32 13.94 31.17 -1.94
CA GLN A 32 13.31 30.88 -0.64
C GLN A 32 11.87 30.35 -0.80
N GLU A 33 11.03 31.00 -1.61
CA GLU A 33 9.66 30.54 -1.84
C GLU A 33 9.61 29.12 -2.45
N LYS A 34 10.59 28.79 -3.31
CA LYS A 34 10.72 27.44 -3.87
C LYS A 34 11.15 26.41 -2.82
N ASP A 35 12.04 26.79 -1.91
CA ASP A 35 12.51 25.91 -0.84
C ASP A 35 11.42 25.68 0.22
N ASP A 36 10.66 26.71 0.61
CA ASP A 36 9.50 26.59 1.50
C ASP A 36 8.42 25.66 0.92
N LYS A 37 8.06 25.86 -0.35
CA LYS A 37 7.12 24.98 -1.07
C LYS A 37 7.64 23.53 -1.16
N THR A 38 8.95 23.37 -1.29
CA THR A 38 9.59 22.05 -1.33
C THR A 38 9.47 21.34 0.02
N ILE A 39 9.69 22.05 1.12
CA ILE A 39 9.53 21.53 2.48
C ILE A 39 8.08 21.12 2.73
N GLU A 40 7.10 21.96 2.34
CA GLU A 40 5.67 21.66 2.48
C GLU A 40 5.28 20.36 1.74
N ILE A 41 5.76 20.18 0.51
CA ILE A 41 5.53 18.96 -0.27
C ILE A 41 6.14 17.74 0.43
N MET A 42 7.38 17.84 0.92
CA MET A 42 8.02 16.73 1.64
C MET A 42 7.29 16.39 2.94
N GLN A 43 6.78 17.38 3.68
CA GLN A 43 5.97 17.15 4.88
C GLN A 43 4.65 16.45 4.54
N SER A 44 3.98 16.85 3.45
CA SER A 44 2.78 16.17 2.95
C SER A 44 3.07 14.71 2.59
N MET A 45 4.23 14.43 1.95
CA MET A 45 4.65 13.06 1.66
C MET A 45 4.85 12.23 2.93
N VAL A 46 5.45 12.80 3.98
CA VAL A 46 5.66 12.09 5.26
C VAL A 46 4.31 11.70 5.87
N ILE A 47 3.37 12.63 5.96
CA ILE A 47 2.03 12.38 6.53
C ILE A 47 1.33 11.25 5.77
N GLU A 48 1.38 11.28 4.44
CA GLU A 48 0.69 10.27 3.63
C GLU A 48 1.39 8.91 3.68
N LEU A 49 2.73 8.88 3.78
CA LEU A 49 3.49 7.66 4.04
C LEU A 49 3.18 7.04 5.40
N GLU A 50 2.95 7.86 6.44
CA GLU A 50 2.55 7.39 7.77
C GLU A 50 1.14 6.78 7.75
N ARG A 51 0.17 7.45 7.10
CA ARG A 51 -1.19 6.90 6.91
C ARG A 51 -1.17 5.57 6.16
N ASN A 52 -0.38 5.50 5.07
CA ASN A 52 -0.23 4.27 4.31
C ASN A 52 0.43 3.16 5.15
N HIS A 53 1.34 3.52 6.06
CA HIS A 53 1.94 2.55 6.98
C HIS A 53 0.91 1.93 7.91
N GLU A 54 0.00 2.72 8.47
CA GLU A 54 -1.09 2.25 9.33
C GLU A 54 -2.02 1.31 8.58
N PHE A 55 -2.41 1.66 7.35
CA PHE A 55 -3.24 0.80 6.51
C PHE A 55 -2.58 -0.57 6.22
N ILE A 56 -1.27 -0.60 5.96
CA ILE A 56 -0.57 -1.88 5.75
C ILE A 56 -0.56 -2.72 7.03
N LEU A 57 -0.48 -2.10 8.22
CA LEU A 57 -0.56 -2.84 9.49
C LEU A 57 -1.94 -3.51 9.66
N GLU A 58 -3.02 -2.86 9.26
CA GLU A 58 -4.37 -3.45 9.26
C GLU A 58 -4.42 -4.65 8.30
N VAL A 59 -3.86 -4.52 7.11
CA VAL A 59 -3.76 -5.61 6.13
C VAL A 59 -2.92 -6.78 6.67
N ASP A 60 -1.82 -6.52 7.37
CA ASP A 60 -0.99 -7.55 8.01
C ASP A 60 -1.77 -8.37 9.04
N ILE A 61 -2.68 -7.72 9.80
CA ILE A 61 -3.56 -8.42 10.75
C ILE A 61 -4.45 -9.39 10.01
N SER A 62 -5.10 -8.96 8.92
CA SER A 62 -5.96 -9.85 8.13
C SER A 62 -5.20 -11.04 7.53
N TYR A 63 -3.98 -10.83 7.01
CA TYR A 63 -3.17 -11.95 6.51
C TYR A 63 -2.73 -12.90 7.64
N LEU A 64 -2.46 -12.38 8.83
CA LEU A 64 -2.13 -13.21 9.99
C LEU A 64 -3.33 -14.05 10.45
N GLU A 65 -4.54 -13.48 10.43
CA GLU A 65 -5.78 -14.19 10.75
C GLU A 65 -6.04 -15.33 9.76
N ILE A 66 -5.90 -15.07 8.45
CA ILE A 66 -6.00 -16.10 7.40
C ILE A 66 -4.95 -17.20 7.61
N ASP A 67 -3.66 -16.85 7.82
CA ASP A 67 -2.61 -17.85 8.03
C ASP A 67 -2.88 -18.68 9.29
N SER A 68 -3.34 -18.05 10.38
CA SER A 68 -3.70 -18.72 11.64
C SER A 68 -4.86 -19.69 11.45
N ALA A 69 -5.92 -19.27 10.76
CA ALA A 69 -7.08 -20.11 10.45
C ALA A 69 -6.68 -21.33 9.59
N ILE A 70 -5.83 -21.12 8.58
CA ILE A 70 -5.28 -22.22 7.77
C ILE A 70 -4.42 -23.16 8.62
N GLN A 71 -3.55 -22.63 9.48
CA GLN A 71 -2.74 -23.46 10.38
C GLN A 71 -3.60 -24.30 11.31
N LYS A 72 -4.65 -23.70 11.89
CA LYS A 72 -5.61 -24.41 12.71
C LYS A 72 -6.21 -25.58 11.91
N PHE A 73 -6.76 -25.32 10.72
CA PHE A 73 -7.29 -26.38 9.85
C PHE A 73 -6.28 -27.51 9.62
N LEU A 74 -5.07 -27.16 9.17
CA LEU A 74 -4.08 -28.12 8.68
C LEU A 74 -3.44 -28.97 9.79
N TYR A 75 -3.36 -28.44 11.02
CA TYR A 75 -2.57 -29.07 12.09
C TYR A 75 -3.39 -29.49 13.32
N SER A 76 -4.50 -28.82 13.64
CA SER A 76 -5.36 -29.27 14.75
C SER A 76 -6.41 -30.27 14.29
N GLY A 77 -6.87 -30.20 13.03
CA GLY A 77 -8.02 -30.98 12.56
C GLY A 77 -9.34 -30.62 13.24
N GLU A 78 -9.31 -29.62 14.12
CA GLU A 78 -10.44 -29.07 14.85
C GLU A 78 -10.80 -27.74 14.20
N ILE A 79 -11.69 -27.79 13.21
CA ILE A 79 -12.28 -26.59 12.63
C ILE A 79 -13.80 -26.71 12.64
N GLN A 80 -14.46 -25.62 13.02
CA GLN A 80 -15.91 -25.54 12.97
C GLN A 80 -16.38 -25.22 11.54
N ARG A 81 -17.65 -25.46 11.27
CA ARG A 81 -18.24 -25.22 9.94
C ARG A 81 -18.15 -23.76 9.56
N GLU A 82 -18.48 -22.90 10.52
CA GLU A 82 -18.41 -21.45 10.43
C GLU A 82 -16.99 -20.99 10.08
N GLU A 83 -15.98 -21.55 10.74
CA GLU A 83 -14.57 -21.18 10.49
C GLU A 83 -14.09 -21.57 9.08
N VAL A 84 -14.63 -22.64 8.49
CA VAL A 84 -14.35 -22.99 7.07
C VAL A 84 -15.03 -22.01 6.13
N ILE A 85 -16.25 -21.59 6.45
CA ILE A 85 -17.01 -20.60 5.67
C ILE A 85 -16.30 -19.26 5.68
N ASP A 86 -15.96 -18.76 6.87
CA ASP A 86 -15.26 -17.47 7.05
C ASP A 86 -13.92 -17.47 6.30
N LEU A 87 -13.09 -18.49 6.50
CA LEU A 87 -11.82 -18.62 5.79
C LEU A 87 -12.01 -18.67 4.26
N SER A 88 -13.05 -19.35 3.79
CA SER A 88 -13.33 -19.44 2.36
C SER A 88 -13.79 -18.09 1.80
N TYR A 89 -14.64 -17.37 2.53
CA TYR A 89 -15.06 -16.02 2.18
C TYR A 89 -13.87 -15.06 2.14
N ASP A 90 -12.97 -15.15 3.12
CA ASP A 90 -11.77 -14.32 3.17
C ASP A 90 -10.87 -14.52 1.95
N LEU A 91 -10.65 -15.78 1.57
CA LEU A 91 -9.80 -16.14 0.44
C LEU A 91 -10.44 -15.82 -0.92
N MET A 92 -11.77 -15.94 -1.05
CA MET A 92 -12.48 -15.70 -2.31
C MET A 92 -12.83 -14.23 -2.55
N GLU A 93 -13.27 -13.51 -1.52
CA GLU A 93 -13.85 -12.17 -1.64
C GLU A 93 -13.00 -11.11 -0.91
N ASN A 94 -12.72 -11.30 0.40
CA ASN A 94 -12.07 -10.24 1.19
C ASN A 94 -10.61 -10.00 0.82
N ILE A 95 -9.89 -10.99 0.25
CA ILE A 95 -8.50 -10.83 -0.17
C ILE A 95 -8.32 -9.66 -1.16
N SER A 96 -9.37 -9.33 -1.92
CA SER A 96 -9.38 -8.21 -2.86
C SER A 96 -9.43 -6.84 -2.18
N ASN A 97 -9.97 -6.76 -0.96
CA ASN A 97 -10.05 -5.55 -0.15
C ASN A 97 -8.68 -5.18 0.47
N TYR A 98 -7.76 -6.14 0.57
CA TYR A 98 -6.42 -5.93 1.11
C TYR A 98 -5.42 -5.36 0.08
N ARG A 99 -5.88 -5.03 -1.13
CA ARG A 99 -5.02 -4.46 -2.18
C ARG A 99 -4.52 -3.06 -1.79
N LEU A 100 -3.21 -2.85 -1.93
CA LEU A 100 -2.52 -1.61 -1.60
C LEU A 100 -2.56 -0.54 -2.72
N LYS A 101 -3.66 -0.46 -3.47
CA LYS A 101 -3.77 0.38 -4.68
C LYS A 101 -3.69 1.89 -4.37
N SER A 102 -4.16 2.30 -3.19
CA SER A 102 -4.04 3.68 -2.69
C SER A 102 -2.59 4.14 -2.61
N ILE A 103 -1.69 3.25 -2.17
CA ILE A 103 -0.26 3.53 -2.03
C ILE A 103 0.40 3.71 -3.40
N SER A 104 0.08 2.86 -4.37
CA SER A 104 0.58 3.02 -5.76
C SER A 104 0.10 4.36 -6.36
N SER A 105 -1.16 4.71 -6.13
CA SER A 105 -1.73 5.99 -6.58
C SER A 105 -1.02 7.19 -5.93
N PHE A 106 -0.70 7.07 -4.64
CA PHE A 106 0.13 8.05 -3.92
C PHE A 106 1.50 8.21 -4.59
N ILE A 107 2.27 7.13 -4.79
CA ILE A 107 3.63 7.23 -5.36
C ILE A 107 3.58 7.87 -6.75
N HIS A 108 2.62 7.49 -7.59
CA HIS A 108 2.44 8.10 -8.90
C HIS A 108 2.05 9.59 -8.84
N GLY A 109 1.25 10.01 -7.85
CA GLY A 109 0.92 11.42 -7.62
C GLY A 109 2.14 12.31 -7.35
N PHE A 110 3.19 11.73 -6.74
CA PHE A 110 4.47 12.42 -6.49
C PHE A 110 5.47 12.29 -7.65
N SER A 111 5.11 11.61 -8.73
CA SER A 111 5.89 11.55 -9.98
C SER A 111 5.55 12.67 -10.98
N SER A 112 4.75 13.66 -10.60
CA SER A 112 4.47 14.83 -11.45
C SER A 112 5.73 15.68 -11.67
N ALA A 113 5.79 16.45 -12.78
CA ALA A 113 6.98 17.21 -13.17
C ALA A 113 7.56 18.14 -12.07
N ASP A 114 6.69 18.78 -11.28
CA ASP A 114 7.10 19.66 -10.19
C ASP A 114 7.64 18.88 -8.99
N HIS A 115 7.05 17.72 -8.68
CA HIS A 115 7.47 16.84 -7.60
C HIS A 115 8.75 16.05 -7.96
N LEU A 116 8.93 15.70 -9.23
CA LEU A 116 10.13 15.04 -9.73
C LEU A 116 11.38 15.89 -9.57
N LEU A 117 11.30 17.21 -9.71
CA LEU A 117 12.44 18.11 -9.43
C LEU A 117 12.88 18.02 -7.97
N ILE A 118 11.92 17.90 -7.04
CA ILE A 118 12.15 17.74 -5.61
C ILE A 118 12.76 16.36 -5.32
N LEU A 119 12.19 15.30 -5.89
CA LEU A 119 12.67 13.93 -5.73
C LEU A 119 14.05 13.71 -6.37
N ASN A 120 14.33 14.34 -7.51
CA ASN A 120 15.63 14.25 -8.20
C ASN A 120 16.77 14.89 -7.40
N ARG A 121 16.47 15.84 -6.50
CA ARG A 121 17.47 16.36 -5.55
C ARG A 121 17.88 15.30 -4.52
N ASN A 122 17.08 14.25 -4.31
CA ASN A 122 17.37 13.16 -3.37
C ASN A 122 17.18 11.77 -4.00
N LYS A 123 18.23 11.30 -4.69
CA LYS A 123 18.27 10.00 -5.39
C LYS A 123 17.87 8.79 -4.53
N LYS A 124 18.06 8.85 -3.21
CA LYS A 124 17.68 7.76 -2.30
C LYS A 124 16.16 7.65 -2.14
N ILE A 125 15.47 8.79 -2.04
CA ILE A 125 14.00 8.82 -1.95
C ILE A 125 13.42 8.17 -3.21
N LEU A 126 13.89 8.57 -4.40
CA LEU A 126 13.50 7.94 -5.67
C LEU A 126 13.75 6.44 -5.67
N GLN A 127 14.94 6.00 -5.25
CA GLN A 127 15.27 4.57 -5.21
C GLN A 127 14.31 3.77 -4.31
N TYR A 128 13.99 4.29 -3.12
CA TYR A 128 13.06 3.62 -2.21
C TYR A 128 11.63 3.60 -2.74
N LEU A 129 11.17 4.69 -3.34
CA LEU A 129 9.84 4.77 -3.95
C LEU A 129 9.72 3.82 -5.15
N SER A 130 10.70 3.79 -6.06
CA SER A 130 10.68 2.86 -7.20
C SER A 130 10.74 1.40 -6.76
N TYR A 131 11.49 1.08 -5.71
CA TYR A 131 11.48 -0.27 -5.16
C TYR A 131 10.13 -0.60 -4.50
N MET A 132 9.52 0.35 -3.78
CA MET A 132 8.18 0.21 -3.22
C MET A 132 7.13 -0.05 -4.31
N GLU A 133 7.19 0.66 -5.46
CA GLU A 133 6.31 0.40 -6.62
C GLU A 133 6.45 -1.05 -7.12
N SER A 134 7.67 -1.57 -7.20
CA SER A 134 7.88 -2.97 -7.64
C SER A 134 7.27 -3.98 -6.66
N LEU A 135 7.35 -3.70 -5.35
CA LEU A 135 6.74 -4.54 -4.30
C LEU A 135 5.22 -4.46 -4.34
N LEU A 136 4.65 -3.28 -4.61
CA LEU A 136 3.20 -3.09 -4.74
C LEU A 136 2.64 -3.84 -5.96
N ALA A 137 3.37 -3.83 -7.08
CA ALA A 137 3.01 -4.63 -8.25
C ALA A 137 3.05 -6.13 -7.95
N GLU A 138 4.09 -6.59 -7.25
CA GLU A 138 4.18 -7.99 -6.80
C GLU A 138 3.00 -8.34 -5.86
N HIS A 139 2.69 -7.48 -4.88
CA HIS A 139 1.54 -7.64 -3.98
C HIS A 139 0.22 -7.76 -4.75
N GLU A 140 -0.02 -6.90 -5.74
CA GLU A 140 -1.22 -6.96 -6.58
C GLU A 140 -1.34 -8.28 -7.34
N ILE A 141 -0.23 -8.77 -7.90
CA ILE A 141 -0.20 -10.08 -8.57
C ILE A 141 -0.60 -11.19 -7.60
N TYR A 142 0.00 -11.23 -6.40
CA TYR A 142 -0.29 -12.30 -5.44
C TYR A 142 -1.71 -12.25 -4.88
N THR A 143 -2.24 -11.05 -4.58
CA THR A 143 -3.64 -10.92 -4.13
C THR A 143 -4.63 -11.35 -5.20
N ASN A 144 -4.38 -11.02 -6.47
CA ASN A 144 -5.20 -11.49 -7.59
C ASN A 144 -5.11 -13.01 -7.78
N ASP A 145 -3.89 -13.55 -7.75
CA ASP A 145 -3.64 -14.99 -7.88
C ASP A 145 -4.36 -15.78 -6.78
N ILE A 146 -4.35 -15.30 -5.53
CA ILE A 146 -5.12 -15.91 -4.43
C ILE A 146 -6.61 -15.85 -4.71
N GLY A 147 -7.17 -14.68 -5.05
CA GLY A 147 -8.60 -14.54 -5.30
C GLY A 147 -9.07 -15.46 -6.42
N GLU A 148 -8.42 -15.40 -7.59
CA GLU A 148 -8.79 -16.21 -8.75
C GLU A 148 -8.65 -17.72 -8.49
N TYR A 149 -7.54 -18.13 -7.87
CA TYR A 149 -7.31 -19.53 -7.52
C TYR A 149 -8.32 -20.01 -6.47
N SER A 150 -8.65 -19.18 -5.48
CA SER A 150 -9.63 -19.51 -4.44
C SER A 150 -11.03 -19.63 -5.00
N THR A 151 -11.51 -18.66 -5.77
CA THR A 151 -12.83 -18.74 -6.42
C THR A 151 -12.92 -19.98 -7.32
N SER A 152 -11.86 -20.33 -8.05
CA SER A 152 -11.88 -21.47 -8.97
C SER A 152 -11.84 -22.84 -8.26
N ASN A 153 -11.17 -22.93 -7.10
CA ASN A 153 -10.89 -24.21 -6.44
C ASN A 153 -11.68 -24.43 -5.14
N LEU A 154 -11.96 -23.39 -4.37
CA LEU A 154 -12.79 -23.48 -3.16
C LEU A 154 -14.27 -23.55 -3.52
N TRP A 155 -14.76 -22.76 -4.49
CA TRP A 155 -16.19 -22.74 -4.83
C TRP A 155 -16.76 -24.14 -5.10
N PRO A 156 -16.14 -25.00 -5.94
CA PRO A 156 -16.64 -26.36 -6.15
C PRO A 156 -16.58 -27.24 -4.90
N ILE A 157 -15.60 -27.03 -4.02
CA ILE A 157 -15.48 -27.74 -2.74
C ILE A 157 -16.64 -27.32 -1.84
N MET A 158 -16.88 -26.02 -1.69
CA MET A 158 -18.00 -25.49 -0.91
C MET A 158 -19.33 -26.03 -1.42
N CYS A 159 -19.53 -26.14 -2.74
CA CYS A 159 -20.73 -26.78 -3.30
C CYS A 159 -20.87 -28.24 -2.86
N ASN A 160 -19.80 -29.03 -2.91
CA ASN A 160 -19.83 -30.46 -2.57
C ASN A 160 -20.20 -30.75 -1.10
N TYR A 161 -19.92 -29.79 -0.21
CA TYR A 161 -20.22 -29.87 1.22
C TYR A 161 -21.45 -29.05 1.63
N GLY A 162 -22.18 -28.49 0.66
CA GLY A 162 -23.38 -27.70 0.89
C GLY A 162 -23.13 -26.42 1.69
N LEU A 163 -21.97 -25.79 1.51
CA LEU A 163 -21.54 -24.59 2.25
C LEU A 163 -21.78 -23.28 1.48
N VAL A 164 -22.13 -23.35 0.20
CA VAL A 164 -22.32 -22.16 -0.64
C VAL A 164 -23.52 -21.33 -0.19
N ASP A 165 -24.60 -21.98 0.24
CA ASP A 165 -25.78 -21.25 0.69
C ASP A 165 -25.50 -20.47 1.98
N GLU A 166 -24.65 -21.00 2.86
CA GLU A 166 -24.17 -20.33 4.09
C GLU A 166 -23.11 -19.25 3.82
N LEU A 167 -22.47 -19.26 2.63
CA LEU A 167 -21.62 -18.16 2.15
C LEU A 167 -22.44 -16.98 1.61
N ILE A 168 -23.61 -17.26 1.02
CA ILE A 168 -24.44 -16.26 0.32
C ILE A 168 -25.48 -15.64 1.24
N TYR A 169 -26.05 -16.43 2.16
CA TYR A 169 -27.12 -16.03 3.05
C TYR A 169 -26.69 -16.18 4.49
N ASP A 170 -27.03 -15.18 5.31
CA ASP A 170 -26.87 -15.30 6.75
C ASP A 170 -27.83 -16.37 7.31
N TYR A 171 -27.46 -17.02 8.40
CA TYR A 171 -28.12 -18.22 8.92
C TYR A 171 -29.62 -17.97 9.23
N GLU A 172 -29.96 -16.75 9.66
CA GLU A 172 -31.35 -16.31 9.90
C GLU A 172 -32.20 -16.24 8.63
N GLU A 173 -31.60 -15.96 7.46
CA GLU A 173 -32.32 -15.93 6.19
C GLU A 173 -32.56 -17.34 5.67
N LEU A 174 -31.60 -18.25 5.86
CA LEU A 174 -31.73 -19.65 5.49
C LEU A 174 -32.85 -20.36 6.28
N GLU A 175 -32.98 -20.08 7.58
CA GLU A 175 -34.09 -20.59 8.40
C GLU A 175 -35.45 -20.08 7.92
N LYS A 176 -35.56 -18.79 7.56
CA LYS A 176 -36.79 -18.20 7.04
C LYS A 176 -37.22 -18.80 5.69
N LEU A 177 -36.25 -19.25 4.90
CA LEU A 177 -36.48 -19.86 3.59
C LEU A 177 -36.84 -21.35 3.67
N ASN A 178 -36.86 -21.96 4.87
CA ASN A 178 -37.19 -23.36 5.10
C ASN A 178 -36.33 -24.30 4.21
N TYR A 179 -35.06 -23.93 4.06
CA TYR A 179 -34.15 -24.53 3.10
C TYR A 179 -33.66 -25.89 3.58
N ALA A 180 -33.75 -26.91 2.71
CA ALA A 180 -33.15 -28.22 2.94
C ALA A 180 -31.92 -28.34 2.02
N PRO A 181 -30.70 -28.55 2.56
CA PRO A 181 -29.48 -28.55 1.75
C PRO A 181 -29.53 -29.63 0.66
N LEU A 182 -29.24 -29.22 -0.57
CA LEU A 182 -29.14 -30.10 -1.74
C LEU A 182 -27.92 -31.03 -1.59
N VAL A 183 -28.15 -32.23 -1.07
CA VAL A 183 -27.20 -33.38 -1.07
C VAL A 183 -25.77 -32.98 -0.69
N ALA A 184 -25.57 -32.60 0.57
CA ALA A 184 -24.25 -32.35 1.12
C ALA A 184 -23.56 -33.67 1.53
N LYS A 185 -22.26 -33.81 1.23
CA LYS A 185 -21.42 -34.75 1.97
C LYS A 185 -21.41 -34.38 3.46
N LYS A 186 -21.12 -35.35 4.33
CA LYS A 186 -20.96 -35.05 5.76
C LYS A 186 -19.82 -34.06 5.94
N PHE A 187 -20.06 -33.01 6.73
CA PHE A 187 -19.05 -32.00 7.03
C PHE A 187 -17.79 -32.63 7.63
N ASP A 188 -17.93 -33.65 8.48
CA ASP A 188 -16.80 -34.38 9.08
C ASP A 188 -15.77 -34.89 8.05
N ASP A 189 -16.19 -35.15 6.81
CA ASP A 189 -15.30 -35.63 5.74
C ASP A 189 -14.44 -34.49 5.14
N ILE A 190 -14.78 -33.21 5.36
CA ILE A 190 -14.10 -32.05 4.75
C ILE A 190 -12.65 -31.90 5.24
N THR A 191 -12.41 -32.25 6.51
CA THR A 191 -11.08 -32.19 7.15
C THR A 191 -10.10 -33.18 6.51
N SER A 192 -10.60 -34.19 5.81
CA SER A 192 -9.83 -35.18 5.08
C SER A 192 -9.80 -34.95 3.56
N ASP A 193 -10.45 -33.90 3.04
CA ASP A 193 -10.47 -33.62 1.60
C ASP A 193 -9.10 -33.12 1.14
N GLN A 194 -8.40 -33.98 0.38
CA GLN A 194 -7.06 -33.68 -0.11
C GLN A 194 -7.02 -32.46 -1.04
N LYS A 195 -8.11 -32.15 -1.76
CA LYS A 195 -8.17 -30.96 -2.63
C LYS A 195 -8.22 -29.70 -1.77
N LEU A 196 -9.03 -29.69 -0.71
CA LEU A 196 -9.08 -28.58 0.24
C LEU A 196 -7.73 -28.42 0.94
N ILE A 197 -7.16 -29.50 1.47
CA ILE A 197 -5.84 -29.46 2.13
C ILE A 197 -4.77 -28.88 1.20
N ASN A 198 -4.73 -29.31 -0.07
CA ASN A 198 -3.77 -28.81 -1.04
C ASN A 198 -4.01 -27.33 -1.37
N HIS A 199 -5.28 -26.92 -1.50
CA HIS A 199 -5.64 -25.53 -1.68
C HIS A 199 -5.18 -24.68 -0.49
N LEU A 200 -5.50 -25.07 0.75
CA LEU A 200 -5.12 -24.33 1.95
C LEU A 200 -3.60 -24.22 2.13
N LYS A 201 -2.83 -25.28 1.83
CA LYS A 201 -1.36 -25.21 1.82
C LYS A 201 -0.83 -24.20 0.81
N TRP A 202 -1.42 -24.17 -0.39
CA TRP A 202 -1.07 -23.19 -1.42
C TRP A 202 -1.41 -21.77 -0.97
N SER A 203 -2.61 -21.56 -0.43
CA SER A 203 -3.07 -20.25 0.06
C SER A 203 -2.19 -19.76 1.21
N GLN A 204 -1.84 -20.62 2.16
CA GLN A 204 -0.91 -20.29 3.25
C GLN A 204 0.47 -19.84 2.72
N LEU A 205 1.03 -20.53 1.74
CA LEU A 205 2.31 -20.13 1.14
C LEU A 205 2.22 -18.72 0.54
N LYS A 206 1.12 -18.43 -0.15
CA LYS A 206 0.88 -17.16 -0.83
C LYS A 206 0.58 -16.02 0.14
N THR A 207 -0.24 -16.26 1.16
CA THR A 207 -0.51 -15.31 2.25
C THR A 207 0.78 -14.96 3.00
N ARG A 208 1.63 -15.93 3.33
CA ARG A 208 2.94 -15.67 3.96
C ARG A 208 3.85 -14.85 3.05
N ARG A 209 3.83 -15.09 1.74
CA ARG A 209 4.57 -14.26 0.78
C ARG A 209 4.06 -12.81 0.76
N LEU A 210 2.75 -12.59 0.85
CA LEU A 210 2.18 -11.24 0.99
C LEU A 210 2.66 -10.54 2.25
N MET A 211 2.70 -11.24 3.39
CA MET A 211 3.26 -10.70 4.64
C MET A 211 4.75 -10.31 4.49
N GLU A 212 5.57 -11.12 3.80
CA GLU A 212 6.96 -10.76 3.51
C GLU A 212 7.10 -9.49 2.66
N ILE A 213 6.22 -9.35 1.66
CA ILE A 213 6.14 -8.16 0.80
C ILE A 213 5.75 -6.94 1.65
N ASN A 214 4.72 -7.04 2.48
CA ASN A 214 4.29 -5.96 3.38
C ASN A 214 5.42 -5.53 4.32
N GLN A 215 6.14 -6.47 4.93
CA GLN A 215 7.34 -6.17 5.73
C GLN A 215 8.41 -5.43 4.93
N ALA A 216 8.60 -5.76 3.65
CA ALA A 216 9.52 -5.03 2.78
C ALA A 216 9.03 -3.61 2.48
N ILE A 217 7.72 -3.43 2.24
CA ILE A 217 7.09 -2.12 2.03
C ILE A 217 7.23 -1.26 3.29
N HIS A 218 6.95 -1.79 4.48
CA HIS A 218 7.16 -1.09 5.75
C HIS A 218 8.59 -0.56 5.91
N ARG A 219 9.59 -1.37 5.53
CA ARG A 219 11.00 -0.94 5.53
C ARG A 219 11.23 0.22 4.56
N GLN A 220 10.68 0.15 3.35
CA GLN A 220 10.82 1.23 2.36
C GLN A 220 10.14 2.52 2.81
N ILE A 221 8.95 2.43 3.41
CA ILE A 221 8.26 3.60 3.98
C ILE A 221 9.15 4.26 5.04
N LYS A 222 9.66 3.47 5.99
CA LYS A 222 10.54 3.98 7.05
C LYS A 222 11.82 4.63 6.51
N TYR A 223 12.43 4.04 5.48
CA TYR A 223 13.61 4.62 4.85
C TYR A 223 13.30 5.90 4.09
N THR A 224 12.15 5.97 3.43
CA THR A 224 11.68 7.15 2.69
C THR A 224 11.41 8.30 3.66
N ILE A 225 10.64 8.07 4.73
CA ILE A 225 10.37 9.06 5.79
C ILE A 225 11.68 9.58 6.39
N ARG A 226 12.64 8.69 6.68
CA ARG A 226 13.93 9.09 7.24
C ARG A 226 14.71 10.02 6.31
N GLU A 227 14.73 9.75 5.01
CA GLU A 227 15.44 10.62 4.06
C GLU A 227 14.67 11.91 3.75
N LEU A 228 13.33 11.89 3.81
CA LEU A 228 12.50 13.10 3.74
C LEU A 228 12.78 14.03 4.93
N ASN A 229 12.76 13.52 6.16
CA ASN A 229 13.03 14.32 7.36
C ASN A 229 14.44 14.92 7.35
N LYS A 230 15.45 14.16 6.90
CA LYS A 230 16.81 14.70 6.71
C LYS A 230 16.89 15.80 5.65
N ALA A 231 16.05 15.74 4.63
CA ALA A 231 16.00 16.76 3.58
C ALA A 231 15.30 18.02 4.09
N ILE A 232 14.22 17.85 4.87
CA ILE A 232 13.49 18.94 5.54
C ILE A 232 14.39 19.67 6.56
N GLU A 233 15.18 18.95 7.36
CA GLU A 233 16.10 19.56 8.35
C GLU A 233 17.26 20.35 7.72
N LYS A 234 17.54 20.12 6.42
CA LYS A 234 18.67 20.73 5.70
C LYS A 234 18.26 21.84 4.73
N GLY A 235 16.98 21.90 4.37
CA GLY A 235 16.38 22.99 3.60
C GLY A 235 16.07 24.15 4.52
#